data_AF-A0A256ZB57-F1
#
_entry.id   AF-A0A256ZB57-F1
#
_cell.length_a   1.000
_cell.length_b   1.000
_cell.length_c   1.000
_cell.angle_alpha   90.00
_cell.angle_beta   90.00
_cell.angle_gamma   90.00
#
_symmetry.space_group_name_H-M   'P 1'
#
loop_
_entity.id
_entity.type
_entity.pdbx_description
1 polymer ?
#
loop_
_entity_poly.entity_id
_entity_poly.type
_entity_poly.pdbx_seq_one_letter_code
_entity_poly.pdbx_strand_id
1 'polypeptide(L)'
;MVQKATQLMPLSPYAAFLIRNASEKVLVISDLHIGWEVALAQEGVHVPSQTPRLLEKLRNIVGSEKFERLLILGDVKHTVAKIEHEEWRDVPWFLEKATRIVRKVQIVPGNHDGDIKALLPEGGACASRCCF
;
A
#
# COMPACT_ATOMS: atom_id res chain seq x y z
N MET A 1 1.40 -25.56 -25.87
CA MET A 1 1.01 -25.11 -24.52
C MET A 1 0.45 -23.71 -24.65
N VAL A 2 -0.84 -23.51 -24.38
CA VAL A 2 -1.44 -22.16 -24.43
C VAL A 2 -1.00 -21.44 -23.17
N GLN A 3 -0.17 -20.40 -23.29
CA GLN A 3 0.08 -19.49 -22.18
C GLN A 3 -1.26 -18.88 -21.78
N LYS A 4 -1.74 -19.15 -20.56
CA LYS A 4 -2.91 -18.45 -20.03
C LYS A 4 -2.53 -16.98 -19.91
N ALA A 5 -3.22 -16.12 -20.66
CA ALA A 5 -2.95 -14.69 -20.67
C ALA A 5 -3.13 -14.10 -19.26
N THR A 6 -2.18 -13.26 -18.84
CA THR A 6 -2.32 -12.42 -17.65
C THR A 6 -3.44 -11.42 -17.88
N GLN A 7 -4.38 -11.36 -16.93
CA GLN A 7 -5.49 -10.43 -16.95
C GLN A 7 -5.23 -9.28 -15.98
N LEU A 8 -5.44 -8.05 -16.45
CA LEU A 8 -5.47 -6.84 -15.62
C LEU A 8 -6.91 -6.32 -15.62
N MET A 9 -7.50 -6.18 -14.45
CA MET A 9 -8.90 -5.77 -14.30
C MET A 9 -9.02 -4.69 -13.22
N PRO A 10 -9.73 -3.59 -13.46
CA PRO A 10 -10.07 -2.64 -12.39
C PRO A 10 -11.03 -3.30 -11.38
N LEU A 11 -10.85 -3.00 -10.10
CA LEU A 11 -11.71 -3.50 -9.00
C LEU A 11 -12.69 -2.43 -8.53
N SER A 12 -13.72 -2.14 -9.33
CA SER A 12 -14.77 -1.19 -8.96
C SER A 12 -15.55 -1.64 -7.70
N PRO A 13 -15.89 -0.74 -6.75
CA PRO A 13 -15.75 0.72 -6.79
C PRO A 13 -14.41 1.24 -6.22
N TYR A 14 -13.43 0.38 -6.01
CA TYR A 14 -12.15 0.74 -5.40
C TYR A 14 -11.16 1.26 -6.44
N ALA A 15 -10.31 2.20 -6.00
CA ALA A 15 -9.12 2.62 -6.74
C ALA A 15 -8.04 1.52 -6.63
N ALA A 16 -8.29 0.38 -7.26
CA ALA A 16 -7.42 -0.79 -7.22
C ALA A 16 -7.51 -1.60 -8.51
N PHE A 17 -6.47 -2.38 -8.79
CA PHE A 17 -6.47 -3.36 -9.87
C PHE A 17 -6.28 -4.77 -9.32
N LEU A 18 -6.86 -5.74 -10.01
CA LEU A 18 -6.54 -7.15 -9.92
C LEU A 18 -5.64 -7.52 -11.10
N ILE A 19 -4.47 -8.07 -10.81
CA ILE A 19 -3.69 -8.84 -11.78
C ILE A 19 -3.93 -10.32 -11.49
N ARG A 20 -4.42 -11.05 -12.48
CA ARG A 20 -4.65 -12.50 -12.38
C ARG A 20 -3.81 -13.22 -13.42
N ASN A 21 -2.93 -14.10 -12.97
CA ASN A 21 -2.27 -15.07 -13.84
C ASN A 21 -2.72 -16.50 -13.45
N ALA A 22 -2.05 -17.52 -13.99
CA ALA A 22 -2.43 -18.91 -13.75
C ALA A 22 -2.24 -19.37 -12.29
N SER A 23 -1.38 -18.69 -11.52
CA SER A 23 -0.92 -19.13 -10.19
C SER A 23 -1.22 -18.15 -9.06
N GLU A 24 -1.50 -16.88 -9.36
CA GLU A 24 -1.71 -15.84 -8.35
C GLU A 24 -2.68 -14.75 -8.80
N LYS A 25 -3.35 -14.18 -7.80
CA LYS A 25 -4.09 -12.93 -7.84
C LYS A 25 -3.32 -11.90 -7.02
N VAL A 26 -3.00 -10.79 -7.67
CA VAL A 26 -2.30 -9.67 -7.07
C VAL A 26 -3.27 -8.51 -6.97
N LEU A 27 -3.46 -8.01 -5.75
CA LEU A 27 -4.12 -6.74 -5.52
C LEU A 27 -3.10 -5.62 -5.72
N VAL A 28 -3.43 -4.64 -6.56
CA VAL A 28 -2.59 -3.48 -6.82
C VAL A 28 -3.29 -2.23 -6.32
N ILE A 29 -2.61 -1.47 -5.48
CA ILE A 29 -3.02 -0.13 -4.99
C ILE A 29 -1.85 0.84 -5.16
N SER A 30 -2.10 2.14 -5.01
CA SER A 30 -1.11 3.20 -5.24
C SER A 30 -1.45 4.46 -4.45
N ASP A 31 -0.49 5.38 -4.32
CA ASP A 31 -0.69 6.77 -3.87
C ASP A 31 -1.46 6.87 -2.54
N LEU A 32 -0.98 6.17 -1.51
CA LEU A 32 -1.63 6.14 -0.20
C LEU A 32 -1.46 7.47 0.56
N HIS A 33 -0.31 8.14 0.35
CA HIS A 33 0.07 9.39 1.00
C HIS A 33 -0.26 9.42 2.51
N ILE A 34 0.10 8.36 3.23
CA ILE A 34 -0.07 8.30 4.69
C ILE A 34 0.70 9.47 5.31
N GLY A 35 0.02 10.26 6.14
CA GLY A 35 0.59 11.45 6.79
C GLY A 35 0.28 12.78 6.10
N TRP A 36 -0.50 12.80 5.00
CA TRP A 36 -0.92 14.04 4.33
C TRP A 36 -1.70 15.01 5.24
N GLU A 37 -2.33 14.49 6.29
CA GLU A 37 -3.05 15.28 7.28
C GLU A 37 -2.15 16.28 8.02
N VAL A 38 -0.85 15.99 8.12
CA VAL A 38 0.14 16.86 8.77
C VAL A 38 0.27 18.18 8.01
N ALA A 39 0.29 18.13 6.69
CA ALA A 39 0.36 19.33 5.85
C ALA A 39 -0.87 20.23 6.06
N LEU A 40 -2.05 19.65 6.20
CA LEU A 40 -3.26 20.41 6.52
C LEU A 40 -3.22 21.01 7.92
N ALA A 41 -2.70 20.27 8.91
CA ALA A 41 -2.60 20.74 10.28
C ALA A 41 -1.70 21.99 10.39
N GLN A 42 -0.63 22.05 9.59
CA GLN A 42 0.24 23.23 9.49
C GLN A 42 -0.50 24.47 8.96
N GLU A 43 -1.50 24.27 8.10
CA GLU A 43 -2.39 25.33 7.60
C GLU A 43 -3.60 25.57 8.53
N GLY A 44 -3.60 25.01 9.74
CA GLY A 44 -4.63 25.19 10.76
C GLY A 44 -5.83 24.23 10.64
N VAL A 45 -5.84 23.34 9.66
CA VAL A 45 -6.92 22.37 9.43
C VAL A 45 -6.57 21.02 10.06
N HIS A 46 -7.24 20.68 11.15
CA HIS A 46 -6.96 19.46 11.91
C HIS A 46 -7.82 18.30 11.42
N VAL A 47 -7.20 17.37 10.69
CA VAL A 47 -7.81 16.11 10.23
C VAL A 47 -7.22 14.95 11.02
N PRO A 48 -8.02 14.07 11.64
CA PRO A 48 -7.49 12.87 12.29
C PRO A 48 -6.89 11.93 11.25
N SER A 49 -5.93 11.08 11.65
CA SER A 49 -5.33 10.08 10.77
C SER A 49 -6.38 9.29 9.98
N GLN A 50 -6.23 9.26 8.65
CA GLN A 50 -7.08 8.49 7.75
C GLN A 50 -6.54 7.08 7.52
N THR A 51 -5.37 6.74 8.05
CA THR A 51 -4.73 5.41 7.92
C THR A 51 -5.64 4.25 8.32
N PRO A 52 -6.45 4.33 9.41
CA PRO A 52 -7.43 3.28 9.72
C PRO A 52 -8.48 3.07 8.63
N ARG A 53 -8.93 4.14 7.96
CA ARG A 53 -9.90 4.04 6.86
C ARG A 53 -9.28 3.39 5.62
N LEU A 54 -8.00 3.64 5.34
CA LEU A 54 -7.27 2.93 4.28
C LEU A 54 -7.21 1.43 4.56
N LEU A 55 -6.92 1.04 5.81
CA LEU A 55 -6.89 -0.37 6.20
C LEU A 55 -8.27 -1.04 6.07
N GLU A 56 -9.34 -0.36 6.47
CA GLU A 56 -10.71 -0.88 6.29
C GLU A 56 -11.07 -1.08 4.80
N LYS A 57 -10.66 -0.16 3.92
CA LYS A 57 -10.82 -0.37 2.47
C LYS A 57 -10.07 -1.61 1.99
N LEU A 58 -8.83 -1.79 2.42
CA LEU A 58 -8.04 -3.00 2.09
C LEU A 58 -8.74 -4.27 2.59
N ARG A 59 -9.25 -4.27 3.82
CA ARG A 59 -10.01 -5.40 4.40
C ARG A 59 -11.26 -5.73 3.59
N ASN A 60 -12.01 -4.72 3.17
CA ASN A 60 -13.22 -4.93 2.36
C ASN A 60 -12.90 -5.55 1.00
N ILE A 61 -11.83 -5.09 0.33
CA ILE A 61 -11.39 -5.67 -0.94
C ILE A 61 -11.00 -7.15 -0.75
N VAL A 62 -10.13 -7.44 0.23
CA VAL A 62 -9.63 -8.81 0.48
C VAL A 62 -10.70 -9.73 1.08
N GLY A 63 -11.71 -9.18 1.74
CA GLY A 63 -12.87 -9.94 2.22
C GLY A 63 -13.77 -10.45 1.08
N SER A 64 -13.80 -9.75 -0.05
CA SER A 64 -14.60 -10.13 -1.21
C SER A 64 -13.94 -11.21 -2.08
N GLU A 65 -12.61 -11.25 -2.09
CA GLU A 65 -11.80 -12.18 -2.89
C GLU A 65 -10.44 -12.42 -2.23
N LYS A 66 -9.93 -13.66 -2.29
CA LYS A 66 -8.60 -13.98 -1.79
C LYS A 66 -7.51 -13.51 -2.76
N PHE A 67 -6.53 -12.76 -2.25
CA PHE A 67 -5.33 -12.33 -2.95
C PHE A 67 -4.09 -12.95 -2.32
N GLU A 68 -3.13 -13.39 -3.13
CA GLU A 68 -1.86 -13.96 -2.67
C GLU A 68 -0.82 -12.87 -2.38
N ARG A 69 -0.93 -11.73 -3.07
CA ARG A 69 0.01 -10.61 -2.98
C ARG A 69 -0.69 -9.27 -3.04
N LEU A 70 -0.23 -8.34 -2.21
CA LEU A 70 -0.53 -6.92 -2.29
C LEU A 70 0.69 -6.20 -2.88
N LEU A 71 0.49 -5.47 -3.96
CA LEU A 71 1.48 -4.62 -4.60
C LEU A 71 1.06 -3.15 -4.42
N ILE A 72 1.92 -2.36 -3.78
CA ILE A 72 1.72 -0.93 -3.60
C ILE A 72 2.67 -0.20 -4.55
N LEU A 73 2.11 0.53 -5.52
CA LEU A 73 2.83 1.19 -6.61
C LEU A 73 3.18 2.65 -6.30
N GLY A 74 3.93 2.83 -5.22
CA GLY A 74 4.54 4.12 -4.88
C GLY A 74 3.67 5.01 -4.01
N ASP A 75 4.27 6.13 -3.62
CA ASP A 75 3.74 7.20 -2.78
C ASP A 75 2.94 6.68 -1.58
N VAL A 76 3.58 5.79 -0.82
CA VAL A 76 3.06 5.22 0.42
C VAL A 76 2.96 6.30 1.50
N LYS A 77 4.02 7.09 1.66
CA LYS A 77 4.06 8.21 2.60
C LYS A 77 3.90 9.56 1.89
N HIS A 78 3.64 10.63 2.64
CA HIS A 78 3.32 11.93 2.06
C HIS A 78 4.53 12.86 1.94
N THR A 79 5.46 12.84 2.88
CA THR A 79 6.64 13.69 2.80
C THR A 79 7.62 13.18 1.75
N VAL A 80 8.50 14.04 1.21
CA VAL A 80 9.52 13.58 0.25
C VAL A 80 10.85 13.31 0.95
N ALA A 81 11.39 14.31 1.66
CA ALA A 81 12.79 14.32 2.09
C ALA A 81 13.05 13.84 3.54
N LYS A 82 12.06 13.96 4.43
CA LYS A 82 12.17 13.60 5.85
C LYS A 82 10.92 12.83 6.23
N ILE A 83 11.05 11.87 7.14
CA ILE A 83 9.90 11.14 7.65
C ILE A 83 9.35 11.87 8.88
N GLU A 84 8.09 12.26 8.84
CA GLU A 84 7.41 12.94 9.95
C GLU A 84 6.98 11.97 11.04
N HIS A 85 6.72 12.48 12.25
CA HIS A 85 6.39 11.64 13.41
C HIS A 85 5.14 10.78 13.17
N GLU A 86 4.13 11.33 12.50
CA GLU A 86 2.91 10.64 12.12
C GLU A 86 3.19 9.50 11.14
N GLU A 87 4.11 9.70 10.19
CA GLU A 87 4.50 8.68 9.22
C GLU A 87 5.28 7.54 9.88
N TRP A 88 6.17 7.87 10.84
CA TRP A 88 6.86 6.88 11.68
C TRP A 88 5.90 5.97 12.45
N ARG A 89 4.73 6.49 12.81
CA ARG A 89 3.70 5.72 13.52
C ARG A 89 2.80 4.96 12.54
N ASP A 90 2.28 5.64 11.53
CA ASP A 90 1.15 5.18 10.74
C ASP A 90 1.57 4.27 9.58
N VAL A 91 2.72 4.53 8.93
CA VAL A 91 3.19 3.70 7.82
C VAL A 91 3.56 2.28 8.29
N PRO A 92 4.40 2.10 9.34
CA PRO A 92 4.69 0.77 9.84
C PRO A 92 3.43 0.07 10.35
N TRP A 93 2.56 0.79 11.06
CA TRP A 93 1.28 0.23 11.53
C TRP A 93 0.42 -0.29 10.37
N PHE A 94 0.26 0.48 9.30
CA PHE A 94 -0.51 0.05 8.13
C PHE A 94 0.11 -1.19 7.49
N LEU A 95 1.43 -1.18 7.25
CA LEU A 95 2.14 -2.30 6.63
C LEU A 95 2.08 -3.58 7.48
N GLU A 96 2.23 -3.47 8.80
CA GLU A 96 2.07 -4.61 9.72
C GLU A 96 0.65 -5.20 9.68
N LYS A 97 -0.38 -4.34 9.56
CA LYS A 97 -1.75 -4.83 9.45
C LYS A 97 -2.00 -5.45 8.08
N ALA A 98 -1.44 -4.85 7.02
CA ALA A 98 -1.56 -5.36 5.66
C ALA A 98 -0.92 -6.76 5.52
N THR A 99 0.26 -7.00 6.11
CA THR A 99 0.94 -8.30 6.07
C THR A 99 0.20 -9.41 6.83
N ARG A 100 -0.68 -9.04 7.77
CA ARG A 100 -1.60 -9.97 8.44
C ARG A 100 -2.84 -10.29 7.61
N ILE A 101 -3.20 -9.43 6.64
CA ILE A 101 -4.36 -9.59 5.76
C ILE A 101 -3.96 -10.33 4.48
N VAL A 102 -2.81 -9.98 3.90
CA VAL A 102 -2.28 -10.55 2.66
C VAL A 102 -0.88 -11.09 2.89
N ARG A 103 -0.64 -12.33 2.46
CA ARG A 103 0.59 -13.08 2.75
C ARG A 103 1.88 -12.37 2.32
N LYS A 104 1.87 -11.69 1.17
CA LYS A 104 3.03 -11.00 0.61
C LYS A 104 2.67 -9.55 0.32
N VAL A 105 3.37 -8.61 0.96
CA VAL A 105 3.25 -7.18 0.68
C VAL A 105 4.53 -6.68 0.01
N GLN A 106 4.38 -6.09 -1.16
CA GLN A 106 5.49 -5.57 -1.96
C GLN A 106 5.21 -4.10 -2.29
N ILE A 107 6.24 -3.26 -2.12
CA ILE A 107 6.19 -1.84 -2.41
C ILE A 107 7.19 -1.56 -3.53
N VAL A 108 6.74 -0.88 -4.57
CA VAL A 108 7.59 -0.24 -5.58
C VAL A 108 7.64 1.24 -5.20
N PRO A 109 8.75 1.75 -4.64
CA PRO A 109 8.79 3.11 -4.10
C PRO A 109 8.52 4.18 -5.16
N GLY A 110 7.68 5.16 -4.82
CA GLY A 110 7.43 6.38 -5.59
C GLY A 110 8.41 7.50 -5.23
N ASN A 111 8.10 8.73 -5.63
CA ASN A 111 8.93 9.89 -5.34
C ASN A 111 8.76 10.41 -3.91
N HIS A 112 7.63 10.13 -3.25
CA HIS A 112 7.43 10.45 -1.84
C HIS A 112 8.01 9.38 -0.89
N ASP A 113 8.42 8.23 -1.40
CA ASP A 113 8.90 7.12 -0.59
C ASP A 113 10.41 7.19 -0.26
N GLY A 114 10.95 8.40 -0.12
CA GLY A 114 12.31 8.62 0.39
C GLY A 114 12.50 7.93 1.74
N ASP A 115 13.55 7.12 1.88
CA ASP A 115 13.84 6.33 3.09
C ASP A 115 12.71 5.40 3.60
N ILE A 116 11.75 5.02 2.74
CA ILE A 116 10.65 4.09 3.10
C ILE A 116 11.14 2.76 3.69
N LYS A 117 12.37 2.34 3.38
CA LYS A 117 13.00 1.14 3.94
C LYS A 117 13.09 1.18 5.47
N ALA A 118 13.24 2.36 6.06
CA ALA A 118 13.28 2.54 7.50
C ALA A 118 11.91 2.34 8.17
N LEU A 119 10.83 2.35 7.38
CA LEU A 119 9.43 2.18 7.83
C LEU A 119 8.88 0.78 7.54
N LEU A 120 9.69 -0.10 6.96
CA LEU A 120 9.28 -1.49 6.71
C LEU A 120 9.22 -2.27 8.04
N PRO A 121 8.15 -3.03 8.29
CA PRO A 121 8.10 -3.92 9.44
C PRO A 121 9.08 -5.08 9.29
N GLU A 122 9.58 -5.59 10.42
CA GLU A 122 10.45 -6.76 10.46
C GLU A 122 9.73 -7.98 9.84
N GLY A 123 10.20 -8.42 8.65
CA GLY A 123 9.86 -9.74 8.08
C GLY A 123 8.56 -9.87 7.27
N GLY A 124 7.85 -8.79 6.94
CA GLY A 124 6.54 -8.88 6.27
C GLY A 124 6.39 -8.14 4.94
N ALA A 125 6.97 -6.95 4.83
CA ALA A 125 6.87 -6.11 3.62
C ALA A 125 8.25 -5.84 3.03
N CYS A 126 8.35 -5.82 1.71
CA CYS A 126 9.59 -5.52 1.00
C CYS A 126 9.41 -4.31 0.09
N ALA A 127 10.30 -3.32 0.22
CA ALA A 127 10.45 -2.25 -0.77
C ALA A 127 11.58 -2.60 -1.73
N SER A 128 11.23 -2.84 -3.00
CA SER A 128 12.21 -3.16 -4.05
C SER A 128 11.86 -2.38 -5.32
N ARG A 129 12.87 -1.80 -5.98
CA ARG A 129 12.66 -1.09 -7.25
C ARG A 129 12.36 -2.04 -8.40
N CYS A 130 12.73 -3.32 -8.28
CA CYS A 130 12.43 -4.39 -9.24
C CYS A 130 12.61 -5.75 -8.56
N CYS A 131 11.50 -6.46 -8.30
CA CYS A 131 11.49 -7.93 -8.21
C CYS A 131 10.20 -8.38 -8.90
N PHE A 132 10.28 -8.57 -10.23
CA PHE A 132 9.34 -9.38 -11.00
C PHE A 132 9.80 -10.82 -10.96
#